data_AF-A0A1F2SJJ4-F1
#
_entry.id   AF-A0A1F2SJJ4-F1
#
_cell.length_a   1.000
_cell.length_b   1.000
_cell.length_c   1.000
_cell.angle_alpha   90.00
_cell.angle_beta   90.00
_cell.angle_gamma   90.00
#
_symmetry.space_group_name_H-M   'P 1'
#
loop_
_entity.id
_entity.type
_entity.pdbx_description
1 polymer ?
#
loop_
_entity_poly.entity_id
_entity_poly.type
_entity_poly.pdbx_seq_one_letter_code
_entity_poly.pdbx_strand_id
1 'polypeptide(L)' 'RFILLAAKRARQLQNGAKPLVHTTARKPTRIALEELRAGVLKFEVLPLPGDEEAPKESSSPQKAKKR' A
#
# COMPACT_ATOMS: atom_id res chain seq x y z
N ARG A 1 -3.94 1.17 -14.68
CA ARG A 1 -4.37 0.10 -13.74
C ARG A 1 -4.69 0.70 -12.36
N PHE A 2 -5.87 1.31 -12.18
CA PHE A 2 -6.16 2.08 -10.96
C PHE A 2 -6.85 1.26 -9.85
N ILE A 3 -7.88 0.49 -10.22
CA ILE A 3 -8.70 -0.28 -9.27
C ILE A 3 -7.89 -1.37 -8.55
N LEU A 4 -7.06 -2.11 -9.31
CA LEU A 4 -6.23 -3.19 -8.76
C LEU A 4 -5.24 -2.68 -7.71
N LEU A 5 -4.63 -1.54 -7.98
CA LEU A 5 -3.66 -0.92 -7.09
C LEU A 5 -4.33 -0.38 -5.82
N ALA A 6 -5.51 0.24 -5.97
CA ALA A 6 -6.34 0.69 -4.85
C ALA A 6 -6.75 -0.48 -3.96
N ALA A 7 -7.15 -1.61 -4.56
CA ALA A 7 -7.53 -2.82 -3.84
C ALA A 7 -6.36 -3.44 -3.09
N LYS A 8 -5.19 -3.56 -3.74
CA LYS A 8 -3.96 -4.07 -3.10
C LYS A 8 -3.58 -3.20 -1.90
N ARG A 9 -3.64 -1.88 -2.03
CA ARG A 9 -3.35 -0.95 -0.94
C ARG A 9 -4.40 -0.99 0.17
N ALA A 10 -5.69 -1.09 -0.17
CA ALA A 10 -6.75 -1.22 0.82
C ALA A 10 -6.58 -2.47 1.71
N ARG A 11 -6.13 -3.60 1.13
CA ARG A 11 -5.79 -4.80 1.92
C ARG A 11 -4.61 -4.57 2.87
N GLN A 12 -3.59 -3.82 2.45
CA GLN A 12 -2.49 -3.47 3.36
C GLN A 12 -3.00 -2.66 4.56
N LEU A 13 -3.86 -1.67 4.32
CA LEU A 13 -4.46 -0.86 5.38
C LEU A 13 -5.35 -1.68 6.31
N GLN A 14 -6.10 -2.66 5.77
CA GLN A 14 -6.87 -3.61 6.58
C GLN A 14 -5.98 -4.48 7.47
N ASN A 15 -4.81 -4.87 6.98
CA ASN A 15 -3.80 -5.63 7.75
C ASN A 15 -3.04 -4.75 8.77
N GLY A 16 -3.45 -3.50 8.97
CA GLY A 16 -2.84 -2.59 9.95
C GLY A 16 -1.64 -1.80 9.43
N ALA A 17 -1.42 -1.75 8.10
CA ALA A 17 -0.44 -0.84 7.54
C ALA A 17 -0.80 0.62 7.86
N LYS A 18 0.22 1.44 8.10
CA LYS A 18 0.02 2.85 8.40
C LYS A 18 -0.38 3.62 7.14
N PRO A 19 -1.41 4.48 7.23
CA PRO A 19 -1.70 5.43 6.16
C PRO A 19 -0.57 6.46 6.05
N LEU A 20 -0.15 6.72 4.83
CA LEU A 20 0.84 7.72 4.42
C LEU A 20 0.22 9.13 4.32
N VAL A 21 -1.09 9.20 4.09
CA VAL A 21 -1.85 10.45 4.04
C VAL A 21 -2.76 10.55 5.26
N HIS A 22 -2.77 11.73 5.88
CA HIS A 22 -3.75 12.04 6.92
C HIS A 22 -5.12 12.20 6.27
N THR A 23 -6.02 11.27 6.57
CA THR A 23 -7.37 11.22 6.00
C THR A 23 -8.38 11.18 7.13
N THR A 24 -9.53 11.85 6.96
CA THR A 24 -10.66 11.77 7.90
C THR A 24 -11.48 10.50 7.67
N ALA A 25 -11.25 9.82 6.55
CA ALA A 25 -11.97 8.62 6.17
C ALA A 25 -11.50 7.41 6.97
N ARG A 26 -12.45 6.73 7.62
CA ARG A 26 -12.18 5.46 8.34
C ARG A 26 -12.14 4.23 7.42
N LYS A 27 -12.68 4.35 6.20
CA LYS A 27 -12.78 3.22 5.27
C LYS A 27 -11.44 3.02 4.53
N PRO A 28 -10.80 1.84 4.62
CA PRO A 28 -9.45 1.61 4.07
C PRO A 28 -9.38 1.83 2.57
N THR A 29 -10.44 1.49 1.83
CA THR A 29 -10.53 1.74 0.38
C THR A 29 -10.50 3.23 0.04
N ARG A 30 -11.09 4.08 0.90
CA ARG A 30 -11.14 5.52 0.67
C ARG A 30 -9.79 6.17 0.96
N ILE A 31 -9.12 5.72 2.01
CA ILE A 31 -7.74 6.09 2.32
C ILE A 31 -6.82 5.71 1.14
N ALA A 32 -6.91 4.47 0.64
CA ALA A 32 -6.10 4.02 -0.50
C ALA A 32 -6.33 4.88 -1.76
N LEU A 33 -7.57 5.27 -2.03
CA LEU A 33 -7.91 6.16 -3.15
C LEU A 33 -7.34 7.57 -2.97
N GLU A 34 -7.39 8.13 -1.75
CA GLU A 34 -6.81 9.44 -1.45
C GLU A 34 -5.28 9.41 -1.55
N GLU A 35 -4.64 8.36 -1.05
CA GLU A 35 -3.20 8.15 -1.19
C GLU A 35 -2.76 8.00 -2.66
N LEU A 36 -3.58 7.32 -3.47
CA LEU A 36 -3.34 7.19 -4.92
C LEU A 36 -3.53 8.51 -5.65
N ARG A 37 -4.57 9.29 -5.31
CA ARG A 37 -4.81 10.62 -5.88
C ARG A 37 -3.72 11.62 -5.52
N ALA A 38 -3.19 11.53 -4.30
CA ALA A 38 -2.10 12.37 -3.84
C ALA A 38 -0.73 11.93 -4.40
N GLY A 39 -0.64 10.80 -5.10
CA GLY A 39 0.60 10.33 -5.73
C GLY A 39 1.71 9.92 -4.74
N VAL A 40 1.37 9.77 -3.46
CA VAL A 40 2.35 9.51 -2.38
C VAL A 40 2.69 8.02 -2.27
N LEU A 41 1.89 7.15 -2.89
CA LEU A 41 2.15 5.72 -2.94
C LEU A 41 3.29 5.44 -3.92
N LYS A 42 4.46 5.16 -3.36
CA LYS A 42 5.59 4.58 -4.09
C LYS A 42 5.36 3.07 -4.20
N PHE A 43 4.80 2.64 -5.32
CA PHE A 43 4.72 1.23 -5.68
C PHE A 43 5.71 0.97 -6.81
N GLU A 44 6.58 -0.02 -6.63
CA GLU A 44 7.47 -0.51 -7.67
C GLU A 44 6.61 -1.34 -8.63
N VAL A 45 6.27 -0.76 -9.77
CA VAL A 45 5.73 -1.47 -10.94
C VAL A 45 6.96 -2.15 -11.53
N LEU A 46 7.24 -3.40 -11.16
CA LEU A 46 8.33 -4.18 -11.73
C LEU A 46 7.80 -4.84 -13.01
N PRO A 47 7.96 -4.26 -14.21
CA PRO A 47 7.31 -4.79 -15.41
C PRO A 47 7.84 -6.21 -15.66
N LEU A 48 7.05 -7.27 -15.41
CA LEU A 48 7.48 -8.57 -15.89
C LEU A 48 7.18 -8.71 -17.38
N PRO A 49 8.06 -9.41 -18.11
CA PRO A 49 7.84 -9.75 -19.50
C PRO A 49 6.72 -10.80 -19.58
N GLY A 50 5.45 -10.36 -19.62
CA GLY A 50 4.31 -11.17 -20.06
C GLY A 50 3.19 -11.46 -19.05
N ASP A 51 2.70 -10.49 -18.26
CA ASP A 51 1.65 -10.66 -17.23
C ASP A 51 2.11 -11.36 -15.93
N GLU A 52 3.32 -11.07 -15.49
CA GLU A 52 3.66 -11.18 -14.07
C GLU A 52 3.81 -9.76 -13.48
N GLU A 53 3.48 -9.55 -12.21
CA GLU A 53 3.93 -8.39 -11.42
C GLU A 53 3.88 -8.70 -9.93
N ALA A 54 4.70 -9.68 -9.53
CA ALA A 54 5.21 -9.80 -8.19
C ALA A 54 6.62 -9.21 -8.14
N PRO A 55 6.84 -8.24 -7.26
CA PRO A 55 8.03 -8.36 -6.43
C PRO A 55 7.75 -8.16 -4.94
N LYS A 56 8.54 -8.91 -4.19
CA LYS A 56 8.79 -8.84 -2.75
C LYS A 56 9.63 -7.58 -2.47
N GLU A 57 9.24 -6.75 -1.49
CA GLU A 57 9.91 -6.66 -0.16
C GLU A 57 11.17 -5.77 -0.20
N SER A 58 11.16 -4.51 0.28
CA SER A 58 11.57 -4.15 1.66
C SER A 58 11.70 -2.61 1.79
N SER A 59 11.22 -1.97 2.88
CA SER A 59 12.12 -1.50 3.94
C SER A 59 11.38 -1.27 5.28
N SER A 60 12.00 -1.86 6.32
CA SER A 60 11.69 -2.00 7.75
C SER A 60 12.07 -0.72 8.56
N PRO A 61 11.97 -0.57 9.92
CA PRO A 61 12.34 -1.59 10.94
C PRO A 61 11.51 -1.67 12.25
N GLN A 62 11.63 -2.84 12.90
CA GLN A 62 11.80 -3.09 14.34
C GLN A 62 10.84 -2.42 15.37
N LYS A 63 10.12 -3.27 16.10
CA LYS A 63 10.26 -3.24 17.56
C LYS A 63 10.15 -4.63 18.16
N ALA A 64 11.32 -5.16 18.51
CA ALA A 64 11.46 -6.24 19.46
C ALA A 64 10.71 -5.87 20.74
N LYS A 65 9.82 -6.76 21.22
CA LYS A 65 9.38 -6.74 22.61
C LYS A 65 10.05 -7.91 23.30
N LYS A 66 11.23 -7.63 23.84
CA LYS A 66 11.92 -8.47 24.82
C LYS A 66 11.33 -8.10 26.19
N ARG A 67 10.66 -9.05 26.84
CA ARG A 67 10.64 -9.37 28.29
C ARG A 67 9.49 -10.32 28.59
#